data_AF-A0A965PEK4-F1
#
_entry.id   AF-A0A965PEK4-F1
#
_cell.length_a   1.000
_cell.length_b   1.000
_cell.length_c   1.000
_cell.angle_alpha   90.00
_cell.angle_beta   90.00
_cell.angle_gamma   90.00
#
_symmetry.space_group_name_H-M   'P 1'
#
loop_
_entity.id
_entity.type
_entity.pdbx_description
1 polymer ?
#
loop_
_entity_poly.entity_id
_entity_poly.type
_entity_poly.pdbx_seq_one_letter_code
_entity_poly.pdbx_strand_id
1 'polypeptide(L)'
;MNPYLADLFAQWLPPQTIRDYWRCDFTVQVPGGRDCRVALSHKFQKGNSWFHGLHGHLREMLQSEERDVYLDGHYHQAATMHHTLPERNHTALLVASAGYKLVDHYAMRISRGGSLPKLTGRAHWVLVDPFADDAAYMSTPYACPRQAMAALNGLQNLRAA
;
A
#
# COMPACT_ATOMS: atom_id res chain seq x y z
N MET A 1 24.50 -2.63 -8.33
CA MET A 1 24.10 -2.29 -9.72
C MET A 1 25.36 -2.38 -10.58
N ASN A 2 25.27 -2.85 -11.83
CA ASN A 2 26.42 -2.84 -12.74
C ASN A 2 26.88 -1.38 -12.95
N PRO A 3 28.15 -1.03 -12.70
CA PRO A 3 28.64 0.35 -12.81
C PRO A 3 28.41 0.95 -14.20
N TYR A 4 28.49 0.13 -15.25
CA TYR A 4 28.26 0.57 -16.63
C TYR A 4 26.82 1.02 -16.89
N LEU A 5 25.84 0.38 -16.22
CA LEU A 5 24.43 0.79 -16.31
C LEU A 5 24.16 2.06 -15.50
N ALA A 6 24.85 2.24 -14.36
CA ALA A 6 24.69 3.42 -13.54
C ALA A 6 25.15 4.69 -14.29
N ASP A 7 26.29 4.64 -14.97
CA ASP A 7 26.80 5.76 -15.76
C ASP A 7 25.93 6.06 -16.98
N LEU A 8 25.42 5.02 -17.66
CA LEU A 8 24.49 5.17 -18.78
C LEU A 8 23.18 5.84 -18.33
N PHE A 9 22.59 5.40 -17.22
CA PHE A 9 21.40 6.04 -16.66
C PHE A 9 21.69 7.48 -16.22
N ALA A 10 22.87 7.76 -15.66
CA ALA A 10 23.23 9.11 -15.24
C ALA A 10 23.27 10.10 -16.42
N GLN A 11 23.68 9.64 -17.61
CA GLN A 11 23.75 10.45 -18.83
C GLN A 11 22.40 10.64 -19.52
N TRP A 12 21.49 9.66 -19.46
CA TRP A 12 20.21 9.69 -20.16
C TRP A 12 19.07 10.31 -19.35
N LEU A 13 19.18 10.30 -18.01
CA LEU A 13 18.16 10.86 -17.15
C LEU A 13 18.33 12.39 -17.04
N PRO A 14 17.28 13.18 -17.33
CA PRO A 14 17.30 14.63 -17.15
C PRO A 14 17.78 15.03 -15.74
N PRO A 15 18.42 16.21 -15.59
CA PRO A 15 18.92 16.68 -14.29
C PRO A 15 17.85 16.69 -13.18
N GLN A 16 16.58 16.88 -13.54
CA GLN A 16 15.44 16.93 -12.61
C GLN A 16 14.87 15.54 -12.25
N THR A 17 15.52 14.46 -12.68
CA THR A 17 15.04 13.10 -12.37
C THR A 17 15.26 12.80 -10.88
N ILE A 18 14.21 12.39 -10.20
CA ILE A 18 14.30 11.86 -8.83
C ILE A 18 15.01 10.51 -8.91
N ARG A 19 16.22 10.43 -8.36
CA ARG A 19 17.05 9.21 -8.33
C ARG A 19 17.04 8.51 -6.97
N ASP A 20 16.56 9.19 -5.94
CA ASP A 20 16.50 8.69 -4.57
C ASP A 20 15.23 7.85 -4.36
N TYR A 21 15.17 7.19 -3.20
CA TYR A 21 13.98 6.50 -2.72
C TYR A 21 12.78 7.45 -2.71
N TRP A 22 11.85 7.20 -3.63
CA TRP A 22 10.67 8.03 -3.76
C TRP A 22 9.51 7.49 -2.92
N ARG A 23 9.15 8.29 -1.92
CA ARG A 23 8.00 8.10 -1.04
C ARG A 23 7.32 9.45 -0.85
N CYS A 24 5.99 9.44 -0.86
CA CYS A 24 5.15 10.57 -0.51
C CYS A 24 4.53 10.30 0.86
N ASP A 25 4.89 11.12 1.84
CA ASP A 25 4.27 11.13 3.16
C ASP A 25 3.26 12.28 3.23
N PHE A 26 2.06 12.01 3.72
CA PHE A 26 1.07 13.05 4.00
C PHE A 26 0.21 12.69 5.20
N THR A 27 -0.37 13.70 5.83
CA THR A 27 -1.29 13.53 6.96
C THR A 27 -2.64 14.10 6.58
N VAL A 28 -3.70 13.31 6.73
CA VAL A 28 -5.08 13.78 6.64
C VAL A 28 -5.50 14.21 8.05
N GLN A 29 -5.64 15.52 8.22
CA GLN A 29 -6.06 16.10 9.50
C GLN A 29 -7.57 16.00 9.65
N VAL A 30 -8.05 15.51 10.80
CA VAL A 30 -9.48 15.33 11.05
C VAL A 30 -9.91 16.12 12.29
N PRO A 31 -10.78 17.13 12.14
CA PRO A 31 -11.31 17.87 13.29
C PRO A 31 -12.01 16.94 14.29
N GLY A 32 -11.55 16.96 15.55
CA GLY A 32 -12.11 16.19 16.65
C GLY A 32 -11.76 14.70 16.68
N GLY A 33 -11.10 14.18 15.64
CA GLY A 33 -10.67 12.78 15.57
C GLY A 33 -9.16 12.64 15.55
N ARG A 34 -8.68 11.41 15.36
CA ARG A 34 -7.25 11.13 15.15
C ARG A 34 -6.83 11.48 13.73
N ASP A 35 -5.71 12.17 13.60
CA ASP A 35 -5.05 12.42 12.31
C ASP A 35 -4.60 11.10 11.67
N CYS A 36 -4.74 10.97 10.35
CA CYS A 36 -4.32 9.80 9.60
C CYS A 36 -3.02 10.06 8.84
N ARG A 37 -1.94 9.43 9.25
CA ARG A 37 -0.61 9.53 8.65
C ARG A 37 -0.45 8.44 7.59
N VAL A 38 -0.15 8.83 6.37
CA VAL A 38 -0.05 7.92 5.22
C VAL A 38 1.34 7.99 4.61
N ALA A 39 1.94 6.82 4.37
CA ALA A 39 3.11 6.67 3.52
C ALA A 39 2.69 5.98 2.22
N LEU A 40 2.93 6.65 1.09
CA LEU A 40 2.70 6.13 -0.25
C LEU A 40 4.02 6.00 -0.99
N SER A 41 4.29 4.85 -1.57
CA SER A 41 5.42 4.67 -2.49
C SER A 41 4.97 3.91 -3.73
N HIS A 42 5.71 4.03 -4.84
CA HIS A 42 5.53 3.07 -5.93
C HIS A 42 5.89 1.65 -5.46
N LYS A 43 6.92 1.54 -4.60
CA LYS A 43 7.40 0.30 -4.00
C LYS A 43 8.21 0.62 -2.75
N PHE A 44 7.86 0.02 -1.61
CA PHE A 44 8.74 0.04 -0.45
C PHE A 44 10.01 -0.80 -0.72
N GLN A 45 11.18 -0.15 -0.76
CA GLN A 45 12.45 -0.77 -1.15
C GLN A 45 13.14 -1.54 -0.01
N LYS A 46 12.67 -1.38 1.24
CA LYS A 46 13.29 -1.99 2.42
C LYS A 46 13.00 -3.50 2.45
N GLY A 47 13.85 -4.26 1.78
CA GLY A 47 13.78 -5.73 1.72
C GLY A 47 12.91 -6.28 0.59
N ASN A 48 13.01 -7.58 0.36
CA ASN A 48 12.24 -8.31 -0.64
C ASN A 48 11.98 -9.74 -0.13
N SER A 49 10.79 -10.26 -0.39
CA SER A 49 10.43 -11.66 -0.12
C SER A 49 9.54 -12.18 -1.23
N TRP A 50 9.84 -13.37 -1.73
CA TRP A 50 9.00 -14.05 -2.72
C TRP A 50 7.75 -14.65 -2.09
N PHE A 51 7.75 -14.87 -0.77
CA PHE A 51 6.66 -15.51 -0.04
C PHE A 51 5.71 -14.51 0.63
N HIS A 52 6.15 -13.25 0.80
CA HIS A 52 5.39 -12.26 1.55
C HIS A 52 5.34 -10.92 0.80
N GLY A 53 4.25 -10.69 0.08
CA GLY A 53 4.06 -9.50 -0.77
C GLY A 53 4.10 -8.16 -0.04
N LEU A 54 3.90 -8.15 1.29
CA LEU A 54 3.97 -6.95 2.12
C LEU A 54 5.28 -6.81 2.90
N HIS A 55 6.34 -7.55 2.52
CA HIS A 55 7.60 -7.55 3.28
C HIS A 55 8.27 -6.17 3.33
N GLY A 56 8.24 -5.44 2.21
CA GLY A 56 8.73 -4.06 2.14
C GLY A 56 8.00 -3.14 3.12
N HIS A 57 6.66 -3.26 3.19
CA HIS A 57 5.82 -2.48 4.10
C HIS A 57 6.14 -2.76 5.57
N LEU A 58 6.27 -4.04 5.93
CA LEU A 58 6.61 -4.45 7.30
C LEU A 58 7.93 -3.83 7.75
N ARG A 59 8.95 -3.91 6.88
CA ARG A 59 10.26 -3.32 7.17
C ARG A 59 10.20 -1.80 7.20
N GLU A 60 9.42 -1.18 6.32
CA GLU A 60 9.19 0.25 6.36
C GLU A 60 8.60 0.66 7.72
N MET A 61 7.54 -0.01 8.15
CA MET A 61 6.86 0.26 9.42
C MET A 61 7.75 0.04 10.64
N LEU A 62 8.53 -1.04 10.66
CA LEU A 62 9.45 -1.34 11.77
C LEU A 62 10.60 -0.34 11.86
N GLN A 63 11.14 0.11 10.72
CA GLN A 63 12.39 0.85 10.65
C GLN A 63 12.22 2.36 10.43
N SER A 64 11.01 2.84 10.22
CA SER A 64 10.72 4.26 9.96
C SER A 64 9.84 4.86 11.05
N GLU A 65 9.58 6.16 10.91
CA GLU A 65 8.55 6.84 11.68
C GLU A 65 7.18 6.19 11.51
N GLU A 66 6.36 6.30 12.56
CA GLU A 66 5.03 5.73 12.59
C GLU A 66 4.08 6.38 11.58
N ARG A 67 3.34 5.54 10.89
CA ARG A 67 2.26 5.88 9.96
C ARG A 67 1.11 4.91 10.17
N ASP A 68 -0.12 5.37 9.96
CA ASP A 68 -1.33 4.57 10.12
C ASP A 68 -1.60 3.71 8.88
N VAL A 69 -1.18 4.18 7.71
CA VAL A 69 -1.38 3.48 6.44
C VAL A 69 -0.12 3.51 5.58
N TYR A 70 0.28 2.35 5.08
CA TYR A 70 1.35 2.16 4.10
C TYR A 70 0.76 1.62 2.81
N LEU A 71 0.97 2.35 1.71
CA LEU A 71 0.42 2.05 0.39
C LEU A 71 1.54 1.89 -0.62
N ASP A 72 1.54 0.77 -1.36
CA ASP A 72 2.34 0.66 -2.57
C ASP A 72 1.64 -0.08 -3.73
N GLY A 73 2.40 -0.27 -4.81
CA GLY A 73 2.03 -1.15 -5.90
C GLY A 73 3.25 -1.91 -6.42
N HIS A 74 3.55 -1.73 -7.71
CA HIS A 74 4.71 -2.28 -8.43
C HIS A 74 4.74 -3.81 -8.63
N TYR A 75 4.48 -4.62 -7.61
CA TYR A 75 4.62 -6.08 -7.70
C TYR A 75 3.44 -6.79 -8.37
N HIS A 76 2.40 -6.05 -8.77
CA HIS A 76 1.22 -6.60 -9.44
C HIS A 76 0.51 -7.69 -8.61
N GLN A 77 0.68 -7.63 -7.29
CA GLN A 77 0.05 -8.51 -6.32
C GLN A 77 -0.83 -7.64 -5.41
N ALA A 78 -2.04 -8.13 -5.15
CA ALA A 78 -2.93 -7.49 -4.19
C ALA A 78 -2.71 -8.15 -2.85
N ALA A 79 -2.42 -7.35 -1.83
CA ALA A 79 -2.27 -7.83 -0.45
C ALA A 79 -2.65 -6.72 0.52
N THR A 80 -3.28 -7.11 1.62
CA THR A 80 -3.66 -6.20 2.71
C THR A 80 -3.37 -6.87 4.04
N MET A 81 -2.90 -6.10 5.03
CA MET A 81 -2.65 -6.62 6.36
C MET A 81 -2.71 -5.49 7.39
N HIS A 82 -3.39 -5.73 8.50
CA HIS A 82 -3.17 -4.97 9.72
C HIS A 82 -2.00 -5.59 10.48
N HIS A 83 -1.01 -4.77 10.84
CA HIS A 83 0.07 -5.23 11.68
C HIS A 83 0.21 -4.32 12.89
N THR A 84 0.09 -4.93 14.08
CA THR A 84 0.27 -4.26 15.36
C THR A 84 1.71 -4.36 15.79
N LEU A 85 2.26 -3.24 16.25
CA LEU A 85 3.51 -3.11 16.98
C LEU A 85 3.16 -2.89 18.47
N PRO A 86 3.10 -3.96 19.29
CA PRO A 86 2.69 -3.86 20.68
C PRO A 86 3.59 -2.91 21.49
N GLU A 87 4.88 -2.89 21.18
CA GLU A 87 5.88 -2.03 21.82
C GLU A 87 5.68 -0.54 21.55
N ARG A 88 4.88 -0.21 20.53
CA ARG A 88 4.50 1.16 20.16
C ARG A 88 3.03 1.46 20.43
N ASN A 89 2.25 0.48 20.90
CA ASN A 89 0.79 0.54 20.99
C ASN A 89 0.15 1.07 19.68
N HIS A 90 0.68 0.62 18.55
CA HIS A 90 0.33 1.15 17.23
C HIS A 90 -0.05 0.03 16.27
N THR A 91 -1.11 0.21 15.50
CA THR A 91 -1.48 -0.71 14.42
C THR A 91 -1.52 0.05 13.10
N ALA A 92 -0.76 -0.42 12.13
CA ALA A 92 -0.80 0.12 10.78
C ALA A 92 -1.50 -0.82 9.80
N LEU A 93 -2.17 -0.24 8.82
CA LEU A 93 -2.67 -0.93 7.65
C LEU A 93 -1.62 -0.89 6.53
N LEU A 94 -1.27 -2.06 6.01
CA LEU A 94 -0.37 -2.23 4.87
C LEU A 94 -1.18 -2.67 3.65
N VAL A 95 -1.00 -2.01 2.51
CA VAL A 95 -1.76 -2.29 1.28
C VAL A 95 -0.84 -2.25 0.06
N ALA A 96 -0.74 -3.39 -0.62
CA ALA A 96 -0.17 -3.50 -1.96
C ALA A 96 -1.30 -3.56 -2.99
N SER A 97 -1.32 -2.64 -3.94
CA SER A 97 -2.29 -2.62 -5.03
C SER A 97 -1.76 -3.33 -6.27
N ALA A 98 -2.56 -4.26 -6.82
CA ALA A 98 -2.23 -4.94 -8.07
C ALA A 98 -2.70 -4.14 -9.30
N GLY A 99 -1.76 -3.57 -10.05
CA GLY A 99 -1.98 -3.27 -11.47
C GLY A 99 -1.48 -4.45 -12.30
N TYR A 100 -2.17 -4.86 -13.36
CA TYR A 100 -1.65 -5.85 -14.30
C TYR A 100 -1.20 -5.14 -15.57
N LYS A 101 0.07 -5.30 -15.95
CA LYS A 101 0.52 -4.96 -17.30
C LYS A 101 -0.05 -5.99 -18.27
N LEU A 102 -0.67 -5.50 -19.34
CA LEU A 102 -1.21 -6.30 -20.43
C LEU A 102 -0.16 -7.31 -20.93
N VAL A 103 -0.57 -8.58 -21.12
CA VAL A 103 0.15 -9.64 -21.84
C VAL A 103 1.61 -9.89 -21.44
N ASP A 104 1.83 -10.55 -20.29
CA ASP A 104 3.09 -11.28 -20.06
C ASP A 104 2.90 -12.77 -20.34
N HIS A 105 3.34 -13.22 -21.52
CA HIS A 105 3.31 -14.64 -21.90
C HIS A 105 4.11 -15.53 -20.94
N TYR A 106 5.11 -14.97 -20.24
CA TYR A 106 5.93 -15.71 -19.30
C TYR A 106 5.15 -16.07 -18.03
N ALA A 107 4.27 -15.19 -17.56
CA ALA A 107 3.42 -15.43 -16.39
C ALA A 107 2.50 -16.65 -16.57
N MET A 108 2.00 -16.90 -17.79
CA MET A 108 1.17 -18.08 -18.10
C MET A 108 1.96 -19.40 -18.00
N ARG A 109 3.26 -19.37 -18.36
CA ARG A 109 4.11 -20.56 -18.37
C ARG A 109 4.44 -21.04 -16.96
N ILE A 110 4.65 -20.11 -16.04
CA ILE A 110 5.05 -20.46 -14.66
C ILE A 110 3.85 -21.00 -13.86
N SER A 111 2.63 -20.57 -14.17
CA SER A 111 1.44 -20.97 -13.41
C SER A 111 0.90 -22.38 -13.74
N ARG A 112 1.65 -23.20 -14.51
CA ARG A 112 1.31 -24.60 -14.87
C ARG A 112 -0.16 -24.81 -15.31
N GLY A 113 -0.63 -23.99 -16.26
CA GLY A 113 -1.99 -24.11 -16.81
C GLY A 113 -2.98 -23.06 -16.30
N GLY A 114 -2.49 -21.90 -15.85
CA GLY A 114 -3.37 -20.79 -15.51
C GLY A 114 -3.97 -20.14 -16.75
N SER A 115 -5.18 -19.63 -16.60
CA SER A 115 -5.85 -18.83 -17.63
C SER A 115 -5.24 -17.43 -17.69
N LEU A 116 -5.44 -16.76 -18.84
CA LEU A 116 -5.14 -15.34 -18.97
C LEU A 116 -5.79 -14.57 -17.80
N PRO A 117 -5.02 -13.84 -16.98
CA PRO A 117 -5.61 -13.04 -15.93
C PRO A 117 -6.61 -12.07 -16.54
N LYS A 118 -7.83 -12.01 -15.99
CA LYS A 118 -8.80 -11.00 -16.41
C LYS A 118 -8.20 -9.61 -16.19
N LEU A 119 -8.35 -8.75 -17.20
CA LEU A 119 -7.88 -7.37 -17.24
C LEU A 119 -8.64 -6.49 -16.23
N THR A 120 -8.38 -6.68 -14.95
CA THR A 120 -8.93 -5.84 -13.90
C THR A 120 -7.77 -5.38 -13.03
N GLY A 121 -7.33 -4.14 -13.23
CA GLY A 121 -6.53 -3.46 -12.23
C GLY A 121 -7.32 -3.44 -10.91
N ARG A 122 -6.62 -3.63 -9.80
CA ARG A 122 -7.20 -3.53 -8.47
C ARG A 122 -6.82 -2.20 -7.86
N ALA A 123 -7.83 -1.40 -7.57
CA ALA A 123 -7.73 -0.27 -6.68
C ALA A 123 -8.21 -0.70 -5.29
N HIS A 124 -7.53 -0.22 -4.25
CA HIS A 124 -8.00 -0.38 -2.88
C HIS A 124 -8.62 0.93 -2.41
N TRP A 125 -9.77 0.82 -1.77
CA TRP A 125 -10.44 1.89 -1.06
C TRP A 125 -10.11 1.72 0.40
N VAL A 126 -9.43 2.69 1.00
CA VAL A 126 -9.16 2.67 2.43
C VAL A 126 -10.17 3.58 3.10
N LEU A 127 -11.06 2.97 3.87
CA LEU A 127 -11.93 3.70 4.77
C LEU A 127 -11.13 4.04 6.02
N VAL A 128 -11.07 5.32 6.37
CA VAL A 128 -10.42 5.79 7.59
C VAL A 128 -11.49 6.25 8.54
N ASP A 129 -11.54 5.61 9.69
CA ASP A 129 -12.37 5.96 10.82
C ASP A 129 -11.51 6.64 11.92
N PRO A 130 -11.43 7.97 11.92
CA PRO A 130 -10.61 8.73 12.87
C PRO A 130 -11.17 8.71 14.31
N PHE A 131 -12.39 8.19 14.51
CA PHE A 131 -13.04 8.05 15.81
C PHE A 131 -13.17 6.59 16.23
N ALA A 132 -12.46 5.67 15.58
CA ALA A 132 -12.41 4.28 16.00
C ALA A 132 -11.87 4.19 17.44
N ASP A 133 -12.45 3.31 18.26
CA ASP A 133 -11.97 3.01 19.60
C ASP A 133 -10.56 2.40 19.57
N ASP A 134 -9.86 2.41 20.71
CA ASP A 134 -8.47 1.90 20.81
C ASP A 134 -8.33 0.42 20.43
N ALA A 135 -9.39 -0.38 20.59
CA ALA A 135 -9.40 -1.79 20.20
C ALA A 135 -9.71 -2.01 18.71
N ALA A 136 -10.18 -0.99 18.00
CA ALA A 136 -10.60 -1.07 16.61
C ALA A 136 -9.50 -0.55 15.66
N TYR A 137 -9.48 -1.10 14.44
CA TYR A 137 -8.59 -0.60 13.41
C TYR A 137 -9.10 0.74 12.86
N MET A 138 -8.28 1.77 12.95
CA MET A 138 -8.58 3.09 12.39
C MET A 138 -8.80 3.06 10.87
N SER A 139 -8.13 2.17 10.14
CA SER A 139 -8.22 2.11 8.69
C SER A 139 -8.61 0.71 8.22
N THR A 140 -9.49 0.62 7.22
CA THR A 140 -9.97 -0.67 6.68
C THR A 140 -9.92 -0.65 5.15
N PRO A 141 -9.24 -1.62 4.51
CA PRO A 141 -9.14 -1.69 3.06
C PRO A 141 -10.34 -2.44 2.46
N TYR A 142 -10.76 -2.00 1.28
CA TYR A 142 -11.79 -2.64 0.48
C TYR A 142 -11.34 -2.74 -0.97
N ALA A 143 -11.46 -3.93 -1.57
CA ALA A 143 -11.25 -4.10 -3.00
C ALA A 143 -12.46 -3.65 -3.85
N CYS A 144 -13.63 -3.48 -3.23
CA CYS A 144 -14.87 -3.11 -3.89
C CYS A 144 -15.37 -1.75 -3.40
N PRO A 145 -15.50 -0.73 -4.28
CA PRO A 145 -16.01 0.58 -3.90
C PRO A 145 -17.41 0.52 -3.26
N ARG A 146 -18.29 -0.37 -3.74
CA ARG A 146 -19.65 -0.51 -3.19
C ARG A 146 -19.64 -1.03 -1.76
N GLN A 147 -18.71 -1.94 -1.42
CA GLN A 147 -18.55 -2.43 -0.05
C GLN A 147 -17.97 -1.35 0.85
N ALA A 148 -16.98 -0.59 0.37
CA ALA A 148 -16.44 0.56 1.10
C ALA A 148 -17.53 1.59 1.42
N MET A 149 -18.37 1.92 0.43
CA MET A 149 -19.49 2.84 0.60
C MET A 149 -20.56 2.31 1.57
N ALA A 150 -20.89 1.02 1.49
CA ALA A 150 -21.83 0.42 2.43
C ALA A 150 -21.31 0.51 3.89
N ALA A 151 -20.01 0.25 4.09
CA ALA A 151 -19.38 0.38 5.41
C ALA A 151 -19.36 1.82 5.90
N LEU A 152 -18.99 2.78 5.05
CA LEU A 152 -19.02 4.21 5.36
C LEU A 152 -20.42 4.66 5.80
N ASN A 153 -21.44 4.34 5.01
CA ASN A 153 -22.82 4.70 5.33
C ASN A 153 -23.29 4.07 6.65
N GLY A 154 -22.90 2.82 6.91
CA GLY A 154 -23.20 2.14 8.17
C GLY A 154 -22.62 2.88 9.38
N LEU A 155 -21.32 3.24 9.31
CA LEU A 155 -20.65 3.99 10.38
C LEU A 155 -21.26 5.38 10.60
N GLN A 156 -21.61 6.09 9.52
CA GLN A 156 -22.24 7.40 9.61
C GLN A 156 -23.62 7.32 10.28
N ASN A 157 -24.43 6.34 9.91
CA ASN A 157 -25.76 6.16 10.50
C ASN A 157 -25.69 5.79 11.99
N LEU A 158 -24.75 4.91 12.37
CA LEU A 158 -24.58 4.49 13.76
C LEU A 158 -24.10 5.62 14.69
N ARG A 159 -23.43 6.64 14.15
CA ARG A 159 -22.95 7.81 14.91
C ARG A 159 -23.87 9.02 14.89
N ALA A 160 -24.84 9.02 13.98
CA ALA A 160 -25.88 10.04 13.92
C ALA A 160 -27.07 9.74 14.84
N ALA A 161 -27.18 8.49 15.32
CA ALA A 161 -28.17 8.03 16.29
C ALA A 161 -27.70 8.27 17.73
#